data_AF-A0A3B9RY57-F1
#
_entry.id   AF-A0A3B9RY57-F1
#
_cell.length_a   1.000
_cell.length_b   1.000
_cell.length_c   1.000
_cell.angle_alpha   90.00
_cell.angle_beta   90.00
_cell.angle_gamma   90.00
#
_symmetry.space_group_name_H-M   'P 1'
#
loop_
_entity.id
_entity.type
_entity.pdbx_description
1 polymer ?
#
loop_
_entity_poly.entity_id
_entity_poly.type
_entity_poly.pdbx_seq_one_letter_code
_entity_poly.pdbx_strand_id
1 'polypeptide(L)'
;ITNIPLDCLERREKNLRNVGFKFNSAHCAGFIEYDGYSKKTKAEIIQELHQEGKKVMFVDDHPDNCLNVWENFPKAEIWLMTRPFNYDFIHPKIRRARNWNEILEHTSKAANS
;
A
#
# COMPACT_ATOMS: atom_id res chain seq x y z
N ILE A 1 -0.57 5.86 0.30
CA ILE A 1 -0.19 6.04 -1.12
C ILE A 1 -1.37 5.61 -1.97
N THR A 2 -1.81 6.43 -2.93
CA THR A 2 -3.07 6.26 -3.65
C THR A 2 -2.93 6.65 -5.12
N ASN A 3 -3.74 6.04 -5.99
CA ASN A 3 -3.71 6.32 -7.43
C ASN A 3 -4.65 7.47 -7.81
N ILE A 4 -5.27 8.19 -6.86
CA ILE A 4 -6.16 9.30 -7.23
C ILE A 4 -5.39 10.46 -7.89
N PRO A 5 -6.05 11.26 -8.72
CA PRO A 5 -5.52 12.53 -9.21
C PRO A 5 -4.99 13.43 -8.09
N LEU A 6 -3.92 14.17 -8.38
CA LEU A 6 -3.23 15.02 -7.40
C LEU A 6 -4.13 16.14 -6.85
N ASP A 7 -4.94 16.74 -7.71
CA ASP A 7 -5.93 17.77 -7.36
C ASP A 7 -7.02 17.25 -6.40
N CYS A 8 -7.25 15.93 -6.36
CA CYS A 8 -8.17 15.29 -5.43
C CYS A 8 -7.55 14.96 -4.07
N LEU A 9 -6.23 15.07 -3.91
CA LEU A 9 -5.52 14.58 -2.73
C LEU A 9 -5.94 15.32 -1.46
N GLU A 10 -5.97 16.65 -1.48
CA GLU A 10 -6.35 17.46 -0.30
C GLU A 10 -7.76 17.11 0.19
N ARG A 11 -8.72 17.02 -0.74
CA ARG A 11 -10.10 16.63 -0.43
C ARG A 11 -10.15 15.21 0.16
N ARG A 12 -9.37 14.28 -0.38
CA ARG A 12 -9.29 12.90 0.13
C ARG A 12 -8.73 12.87 1.55
N GLU A 13 -7.66 13.59 1.82
CA GLU A 13 -7.07 13.69 3.16
C GLU A 13 -8.07 14.22 4.18
N LYS A 14 -8.76 15.32 3.84
CA LYS A 14 -9.80 15.89 4.70
C LYS A 14 -10.90 14.88 5.00
N ASN A 15 -11.41 14.19 3.99
CA ASN A 15 -12.45 13.18 4.18
C ASN A 15 -11.99 12.02 5.06
N LEU A 16 -10.77 11.52 4.88
CA LEU A 16 -10.21 10.44 5.69
C LEU A 16 -10.08 10.87 7.16
N ARG A 17 -9.58 12.08 7.42
CA ARG A 17 -9.48 12.62 8.78
C ARG A 17 -10.86 12.82 9.40
N ASN A 18 -11.84 13.31 8.65
CA ASN A 18 -13.21 13.53 9.13
C ASN A 18 -13.91 12.24 9.56
N VAL A 19 -13.63 11.11 8.89
CA VAL A 19 -14.17 9.79 9.28
C VAL A 19 -13.29 9.06 10.30
N GLY A 20 -12.30 9.74 10.88
CA GLY A 20 -11.51 9.26 12.01
C GLY A 20 -10.23 8.50 11.65
N PHE A 21 -9.83 8.44 10.38
CA PHE A 21 -8.54 7.83 10.03
C PHE A 21 -7.37 8.69 10.53
N LYS A 22 -6.40 8.03 11.16
CA LYS A 22 -5.13 8.62 11.57
C LYS A 22 -4.05 8.14 10.60
N PHE A 23 -3.35 9.08 9.98
CA PHE A 23 -2.23 8.82 9.09
C PHE A 23 -1.25 10.00 9.10
N ASN A 24 0.03 9.71 8.84
CA ASN A 24 1.11 10.70 8.85
C ASN A 24 1.10 11.56 7.58
N SER A 25 0.98 10.95 6.41
CA SER A 25 0.98 11.63 5.11
C SER A 25 0.23 10.82 4.05
N ALA A 26 -0.29 11.49 3.02
CA ALA A 26 -0.81 10.86 1.81
C ALA A 26 -0.01 11.31 0.58
N HIS A 27 0.09 10.43 -0.41
CA HIS A 27 0.93 10.60 -1.61
C HIS A 27 0.24 9.97 -2.82
N CYS A 28 0.32 10.64 -3.97
CA CYS A 28 -0.19 10.14 -5.25
C CYS A 28 0.89 9.33 -5.99
N ALA A 29 0.60 8.06 -6.29
CA ALA A 29 1.45 7.15 -7.06
C ALA A 29 0.70 5.85 -7.40
N GLY A 30 1.19 5.14 -8.42
CA GLY A 30 0.66 3.84 -8.87
C GLY A 30 0.55 3.77 -10.39
N PHE A 31 0.04 2.64 -10.90
CA PHE A 31 0.03 2.33 -12.34
C PHE A 31 -1.15 2.91 -13.13
N ILE A 32 -2.16 3.47 -12.46
CA ILE A 32 -3.30 4.07 -13.15
C ILE A 32 -2.94 5.51 -13.47
N GLU A 33 -2.72 5.80 -14.75
CA GLU A 33 -2.51 7.16 -15.24
C GLU A 33 -3.83 7.93 -15.24
N TYR A 34 -3.85 9.09 -14.59
CA TYR A 34 -4.91 10.09 -14.72
C TYR A 34 -4.30 11.35 -15.35
N ASP A 35 -4.77 11.73 -16.53
CA ASP A 35 -4.51 13.01 -17.21
C ASP A 35 -3.04 13.49 -17.15
N GLY A 36 -2.07 12.59 -17.28
CA GLY A 36 -0.64 12.92 -17.36
C GLY A 36 0.05 13.31 -16.05
N TYR A 37 -0.57 13.10 -14.89
CA TYR A 37 0.03 13.43 -13.58
C TYR A 37 0.76 12.25 -12.90
N SER A 38 1.99 12.52 -12.45
CA SER A 38 2.97 11.71 -11.69
C SER A 38 3.28 10.29 -12.21
N LYS A 39 4.51 10.14 -12.70
CA LYS A 39 5.15 8.90 -13.17
C LYS A 39 5.55 7.91 -12.07
N LYS A 40 5.40 8.28 -10.79
CA LYS A 40 5.97 7.49 -9.70
C LYS A 40 5.11 6.28 -9.35
N THR A 41 5.78 5.15 -9.25
CA THR A 41 5.28 3.90 -8.69
C THR A 41 5.15 4.01 -7.17
N LYS A 42 4.36 3.13 -6.57
CA LYS A 42 4.25 3.10 -5.10
C LYS A 42 5.57 2.69 -4.45
N ALA A 43 6.37 1.84 -5.11
CA ALA A 43 7.70 1.47 -4.64
C ALA A 43 8.64 2.68 -4.50
N GLU A 44 8.64 3.58 -5.48
CA GLU A 44 9.45 4.81 -5.42
C GLU A 44 9.05 5.71 -4.25
N ILE A 45 7.74 5.89 -4.02
CA ILE A 45 7.27 6.66 -2.86
C ILE A 45 7.64 5.96 -1.54
N ILE A 46 7.56 4.63 -1.47
CA ILE A 46 8.00 3.89 -0.27
C ILE A 46 9.49 4.11 -0.03
N GLN A 47 10.32 4.05 -1.08
CA GLN A 47 11.76 4.28 -0.98
C GLN A 47 12.09 5.69 -0.48
N GLU A 48 11.33 6.71 -0.89
CA GLU A 48 11.47 8.10 -0.44
C GLU A 48 11.06 8.28 1.03
N LEU A 49 10.03 7.57 1.50
CA LEU A 49 9.52 7.67 2.86
C LEU A 49 10.24 6.75 3.85
N HIS A 50 10.99 5.76 3.36
CA HIS A 50 11.63 4.75 4.18
C HIS A 50 12.71 5.36 5.07
N GLN A 51 12.65 5.04 6.35
CA GLN A 51 13.66 5.41 7.34
C GLN A 51 14.54 4.21 7.64
N GLU A 52 15.85 4.43 7.73
CA GLU A 52 16.80 3.38 8.05
C GLU A 52 16.44 2.65 9.35
N GLY A 53 16.51 1.32 9.34
CA GLY A 53 16.15 0.46 10.46
C GLY A 53 14.64 0.24 10.66
N LYS A 54 13.75 0.88 9.89
CA LYS A 54 12.30 0.62 9.98
C LYS A 54 11.86 -0.47 9.01
N LYS A 55 11.20 -1.52 9.51
CA LYS A 55 10.52 -2.49 8.64
C LYS A 55 9.34 -1.80 7.93
N VAL A 56 9.12 -2.15 6.67
CA VAL A 56 7.98 -1.66 5.88
C VAL A 56 6.98 -2.81 5.69
N MET A 57 5.71 -2.52 5.97
CA MET A 57 4.59 -3.37 5.59
C MET A 57 3.75 -2.60 4.57
N PHE A 58 3.56 -3.20 3.40
CA PHE A 58 2.74 -2.64 2.33
C PHE A 58 1.47 -3.46 2.16
N VAL A 59 0.32 -2.78 2.14
CA VAL A 59 -1.01 -3.40 2.00
C VAL A 59 -1.75 -2.69 0.87
N ASP A 60 -2.19 -3.45 -0.12
CA ASP A 60 -2.95 -2.97 -1.26
C ASP A 60 -3.92 -4.05 -1.74
N ASP A 61 -4.90 -3.70 -2.57
CA ASP A 61 -5.78 -4.68 -3.22
C ASP A 61 -5.47 -4.85 -4.71
N HIS A 62 -4.60 -4.05 -5.31
CA HIS A 62 -4.22 -4.21 -6.70
C HIS A 62 -2.96 -5.07 -6.86
N PRO A 63 -3.03 -6.22 -7.58
CA PRO A 63 -1.88 -7.08 -7.80
C PRO A 63 -0.65 -6.37 -8.37
N ASP A 64 -0.82 -5.52 -9.37
CA ASP A 64 0.30 -4.80 -10.01
C ASP A 64 1.06 -3.90 -9.02
N ASN A 65 0.34 -3.23 -8.11
CA ASN A 65 0.97 -2.44 -7.05
C ASN A 65 1.77 -3.35 -6.11
N CYS A 66 1.21 -4.49 -5.70
CA CYS A 66 1.90 -5.45 -4.84
C CYS A 66 3.14 -6.05 -5.52
N LEU A 67 3.04 -6.42 -6.80
CA LEU A 67 4.16 -6.97 -7.58
C LEU A 67 5.28 -5.93 -7.73
N ASN A 68 4.94 -4.70 -8.09
CA ASN A 68 5.92 -3.63 -8.22
C ASN A 68 6.68 -3.35 -6.92
N VAL A 69 5.98 -3.28 -5.78
CA VAL A 69 6.63 -3.08 -4.48
C VAL A 69 7.50 -4.29 -4.13
N TRP A 70 7.08 -5.51 -4.49
CA TRP A 70 7.88 -6.72 -4.27
C TRP A 70 9.18 -6.70 -5.07
N GLU A 71 9.12 -6.33 -6.35
CA GLU A 71 10.28 -6.30 -7.25
C GLU A 71 11.25 -5.16 -6.93
N ASN A 72 10.72 -3.98 -6.60
CA ASN A 72 11.52 -2.75 -6.49
C ASN A 72 11.81 -2.34 -5.04
N PHE A 73 11.12 -2.93 -4.06
CA PHE A 73 11.41 -2.77 -2.63
C PHE A 73 11.30 -4.12 -1.90
N PRO A 74 12.18 -5.10 -2.19
CA PRO A 74 12.06 -6.48 -1.70
C PRO A 74 12.20 -6.64 -0.19
N LYS A 75 12.58 -5.56 0.52
CA LYS A 75 12.65 -5.52 1.99
C LYS A 75 11.28 -5.31 2.65
N ALA A 76 10.24 -4.92 1.89
CA ALA A 76 8.89 -4.80 2.43
C ALA A 76 8.23 -6.16 2.60
N GLU A 77 7.46 -6.29 3.67
CA GLU A 77 6.43 -7.32 3.77
C GLU A 77 5.19 -6.87 3.00
N ILE A 78 4.64 -7.73 2.15
CA ILE A 78 3.58 -7.34 1.20
C ILE A 78 2.34 -8.19 1.41
N TRP A 79 1.21 -7.49 1.54
CA TRP A 79 -0.11 -8.07 1.70
C TRP A 79 -1.04 -7.60 0.59
N LEU A 80 -1.63 -8.56 -0.11
CA LEU A 80 -2.74 -8.37 -1.03
C LEU A 80 -4.06 -8.55 -0.27
N MET A 81 -4.80 -7.46 -0.09
CA MET A 81 -6.15 -7.48 0.45
C MET A 81 -7.09 -8.10 -0.58
N THR A 82 -7.81 -9.14 -0.20
CA THR A 82 -8.65 -9.92 -1.11
C THR A 82 -9.88 -9.12 -1.53
N ARG A 83 -10.10 -9.09 -2.85
CA ARG A 83 -11.25 -8.48 -3.53
C ARG A 83 -11.69 -9.42 -4.66
N PRO A 84 -12.95 -9.32 -5.13
CA PRO A 84 -13.42 -10.18 -6.22
C PRO A 84 -12.53 -10.13 -7.47
N PHE A 85 -12.06 -8.93 -7.85
CA PHE A 85 -11.26 -8.75 -9.07
C PHE A 85 -9.83 -9.34 -8.99
N ASN A 86 -9.34 -9.68 -7.79
CA ASN A 86 -7.97 -10.15 -7.59
C ASN A 86 -7.90 -11.60 -7.07
N TYR A 87 -9.00 -12.35 -7.13
CA TYR A 87 -9.09 -13.67 -6.50
C TYR A 87 -8.12 -14.69 -7.11
N ASP A 88 -7.95 -14.66 -8.43
CA ASP A 88 -7.11 -15.60 -9.16
C ASP A 88 -5.61 -15.24 -9.14
N PHE A 89 -5.25 -14.08 -8.59
CA PHE A 89 -3.84 -13.71 -8.44
C PHE A 89 -3.17 -14.54 -7.35
N ILE A 90 -2.12 -15.27 -7.72
CA ILE A 90 -1.34 -16.11 -6.83
C ILE A 90 0.13 -15.73 -6.99
N HIS A 91 0.81 -15.48 -5.87
CA HIS A 91 2.23 -15.20 -5.85
C HIS A 91 2.89 -15.83 -4.61
N PRO A 92 4.03 -16.53 -4.74
CA PRO A 92 4.61 -17.31 -3.64
C PRO A 92 5.15 -16.46 -2.49
N LYS A 93 5.37 -15.16 -2.70
CA LYS A 93 5.94 -14.24 -1.70
C LYS A 93 4.99 -13.14 -1.23
N ILE A 94 3.83 -12.96 -1.89
CA ILE A 94 2.84 -11.95 -1.49
C ILE A 94 1.80 -12.65 -0.63
N ARG A 95 1.63 -12.19 0.61
CA ARG A 95 0.63 -12.74 1.52
C ARG A 95 -0.75 -12.24 1.13
N ARG A 96 -1.79 -13.04 1.38
CA ARG A 96 -3.18 -12.61 1.21
C ARG A 96 -3.82 -12.37 2.55
N ALA A 97 -4.58 -11.29 2.65
CA ALA A 97 -5.46 -11.02 3.77
C ALA A 97 -6.91 -10.90 3.28
N ARG A 98 -7.87 -11.45 4.01
CA ARG A 98 -9.30 -11.23 3.73
C ARG A 98 -9.82 -9.94 4.35
N ASN A 99 -9.19 -9.52 5.44
CA ASN A 99 -9.57 -8.36 6.22
C ASN A 99 -8.36 -7.86 7.03
N TRP A 100 -8.54 -6.72 7.71
CA TRP A 100 -7.48 -6.11 8.52
C TRP A 100 -7.09 -6.93 9.75
N ASN A 101 -8.00 -7.75 10.31
CA ASN A 101 -7.68 -8.52 11.52
C ASN A 101 -6.56 -9.52 11.25
N GLU A 102 -6.57 -10.19 10.09
CA GLU A 102 -5.49 -11.12 9.70
C GLU A 102 -4.12 -10.44 9.66
N ILE A 103 -4.06 -9.18 9.23
CA ILE A 103 -2.83 -8.37 9.17
C ILE A 103 -2.39 -7.97 10.59
N LEU A 104 -3.34 -7.48 11.40
CA LEU A 104 -3.07 -7.01 12.77
C LEU A 104 -2.67 -8.13 13.73
N GLU A 105 -3.24 -9.32 13.57
CA GLU A 105 -2.84 -10.51 14.33
C GLU A 105 -1.42 -10.95 13.96
N HIS A 106 -1.04 -10.83 12.68
CA HIS A 106 0.32 -11.15 12.24
C HIS A 106 1.35 -10.21 12.86
N THR A 107 1.11 -8.90 12.84
CA THR A 107 2.03 -7.91 13.41
C THR A 107 2.15 -8.05 14.93
N SER A 108 1.04 -8.36 15.60
CA SER A 108 1.03 -8.58 17.05
C SER A 108 1.83 -9.82 17.45
N LYS A 109 1.75 -10.91 16.67
CA LYS A 109 2.58 -12.10 16.88
C LYS A 109 4.06 -11.83 16.61
N ALA A 110 4.37 -11.11 15.53
CA ALA A 110 5.75 -10.76 15.16
C ALA A 110 6.42 -9.79 16.15
N ALA A 111 5.64 -9.01 16.92
CA ALA A 111 6.16 -8.12 17.96
C ALA A 111 6.45 -8.84 19.30
N ASN A 112 5.83 -10.01 19.51
CA ASN A 112 5.96 -10.80 20.74
C ASN A 112 6.92 -12.00 20.60
N SER A 113 7.57 -12.13 19.44
CA SER A 113 8.53 -13.19 19.08
C SER A 113 9.91 -12.60 18.83
#